data_AF-A0A8J7XV63-F1
#
_entry.id   AF-A0A8J7XV63-F1
#
_cell.length_a   1.000
_cell.length_b   1.000
_cell.length_c   1.000
_cell.angle_alpha   90.00
_cell.angle_beta   90.00
_cell.angle_gamma   90.00
#
_symmetry.space_group_name_H-M   'P 1'
#
loop_
_entity.id
_entity.type
_entity.pdbx_description
1 polymer ?
#
loop_
_entity_poly.entity_id
_entity_poly.type
_entity_poly.pdbx_seq_one_letter_code
_entity_poly.pdbx_strand_id
1 'polypeptide(L)' 'VVLRHLNEHDLRHYKDLQEYINTHSLNQRLRILLHFNLVEHHYVRDQKKKKEWYTLTETGRKVLSLIEEMIKAAE' A
#
# COMPACT_ATOMS: atom_id res chain seq x y z
N VAL A 1 -7.96 4.08 -1.63
CA VAL A 1 -7.08 4.15 -2.84
C VAL A 1 -5.79 3.36 -2.66
N VAL A 2 -4.84 3.75 -1.78
CA VAL A 2 -3.55 3.01 -1.64
C VAL A 2 -3.75 1.58 -1.13
N LEU A 3 -4.50 1.37 -0.04
CA LEU A 3 -4.76 0.02 0.49
C LEU A 3 -5.49 -0.88 -0.53
N ARG A 4 -6.53 -0.35 -1.19
CA ARG A 4 -7.27 -1.06 -2.25
C ARG A 4 -6.36 -1.44 -3.43
N HIS A 5 -5.51 -0.53 -3.88
CA HIS A 5 -4.56 -0.79 -4.97
C HIS A 5 -3.55 -1.89 -4.60
N LEU A 6 -3.04 -1.88 -3.36
CA LEU A 6 -2.14 -2.93 -2.88
C LEU A 6 -2.84 -4.30 -2.73
N ASN A 7 -4.14 -4.31 -2.44
CA ASN A 7 -4.96 -5.53 -2.36
C ASN A 7 -5.26 -6.15 -3.73
N GLU A 8 -5.51 -5.31 -4.74
CA GLU A 8 -5.79 -5.74 -6.12
C GLU A 8 -4.52 -6.20 -6.85
N HIS A 9 -3.34 -5.78 -6.37
CA HIS A 9 -2.06 -5.99 -7.02
C HIS A 9 -0.98 -6.36 -5.99
N ASP A 10 -1.03 -7.61 -5.52
CA ASP A 10 -0.18 -8.21 -4.46
C ASP A 10 1.33 -7.90 -4.52
N LEU A 11 1.88 -7.49 -5.68
CA LEU A 11 3.33 -7.33 -5.90
C LEU A 11 3.72 -6.09 -6.74
N ARG A 12 2.91 -5.03 -6.76
CA ARG A 12 3.28 -3.83 -7.52
C ARG A 12 4.33 -2.99 -6.83
N HIS A 13 5.24 -2.47 -7.63
CA HIS A 13 6.39 -1.70 -7.15
C HIS A 13 5.93 -0.30 -6.77
N TYR A 14 6.69 0.34 -5.89
CA TYR A 14 6.51 1.75 -5.50
C TYR A 14 6.23 2.69 -6.70
N LYS A 15 6.84 2.39 -7.86
CA LYS A 15 6.70 3.15 -9.10
C LYS A 15 5.29 3.15 -9.69
N ASP A 16 4.52 2.09 -9.52
CA ASP A 16 3.17 1.98 -10.09
C ASP A 16 2.19 2.90 -9.33
N LEU A 17 2.43 3.13 -8.04
CA LEU A 17 1.66 4.08 -7.23
C LEU A 17 2.00 5.55 -7.57
N GLN A 18 3.18 5.82 -8.13
CA GLN A 18 3.58 7.17 -8.55
C GLN A 18 2.81 7.66 -9.79
N GLU A 19 2.19 6.76 -10.56
CA GLU A 19 1.34 7.13 -11.71
C GLU A 19 0.05 7.83 -11.28
N TYR A 20 -0.43 7.57 -10.06
CA TYR A 20 -1.72 8.06 -9.56
C TYR A 20 -1.59 9.11 -8.45
N ILE A 21 -0.45 9.17 -7.77
CA ILE A 21 -0.23 10.04 -6.62
C ILE A 21 1.19 10.61 -6.70
N ASN A 22 1.33 11.92 -6.46
CA ASN A 22 2.67 12.53 -6.39
C ASN A 22 3.53 11.87 -5.28
N THR A 23 4.84 11.83 -5.52
CA THR A 23 5.81 11.16 -4.64
C THR A 23 5.75 11.62 -3.18
N HIS A 24 5.52 12.92 -2.93
CA HIS A 24 5.48 13.46 -1.58
C HIS A 24 4.26 12.95 -0.80
N SER A 25 3.08 13.07 -1.39
CA SER A 25 1.82 12.59 -0.82
C SER A 25 1.81 11.07 -0.66
N LEU A 26 2.39 10.34 -1.62
CA LEU A 26 2.53 8.90 -1.54
C LEU A 26 3.42 8.50 -0.35
N ASN A 27 4.57 9.14 -0.18
CA ASN A 27 5.47 8.88 0.94
C ASN A 27 4.85 9.19 2.30
N GLN A 28 4.11 10.29 2.42
CA GLN A 28 3.39 10.61 3.65
C GLN A 28 2.34 9.54 3.97
N ARG A 29 1.56 9.11 2.97
CA ARG A 29 0.54 8.06 3.15
C ARG A 29 1.17 6.72 3.52
N LEU A 30 2.22 6.28 2.81
CA LEU A 30 2.92 5.04 3.11
C LEU A 30 3.54 5.06 4.51
N ARG A 31 4.11 6.19 4.96
CA ARG A 31 4.61 6.34 6.34
C ARG A 31 3.51 6.13 7.38
N ILE A 32 2.32 6.70 7.15
CA ILE A 32 1.18 6.52 8.05
C ILE A 32 0.74 5.05 8.05
N LEU A 33 0.63 4.43 6.89
CA LEU A 33 0.21 3.02 6.78
C LEU A 33 1.22 2.05 7.42
N LEU A 34 2.52 2.31 7.28
CA LEU A 34 3.59 1.57 7.96
C LEU A 34 3.51 1.76 9.47
N HIS A 35 3.29 2.99 9.93
CA HIS A 35 3.17 3.30 11.36
C HIS A 35 2.04 2.53 12.04
N PHE A 36 0.91 2.35 11.34
CA PHE A 36 -0.23 1.57 11.83
C PHE A 36 -0.14 0.07 11.50
N ASN A 37 1.00 -0.42 11.01
CA ASN A 37 1.21 -1.82 10.63
C ASN A 37 0.16 -2.35 9.64
N LEU A 38 -0.30 -1.49 8.71
CA LEU A 38 -1.28 -1.84 7.68
C LEU A 38 -0.62 -2.32 6.38
N VAL A 39 0.62 -1.89 6.15
CA VAL A 39 1.44 -2.31 5.02
C VAL A 39 2.81 -2.75 5.52
N GLU A 40 3.42 -3.67 4.80
CA GLU A 40 4.82 -4.08 4.94
C GLU A 40 5.63 -3.49 3.81
N HIS A 41 6.86 -3.07 4.13
CA HIS A 41 7.83 -2.58 3.16
C HIS A 41 8.83 -3.68 2.84
N HIS A 42 9.01 -3.95 1.55
CA HIS A 42 9.97 -4.91 1.05
C HIS A 42 11.02 -4.21 0.20
N TYR A 43 12.28 -4.45 0.55
CA TYR A 43 13.41 -3.88 -0.16
C TYR A 43 14.47 -4.95 -0.42
N VAL A 44 14.78 -5.17 -1.69
CA VAL A 44 15.87 -6.04 -2.11
C VAL A 44 16.86 -5.23 -2.95
N ARG A 45 18.12 -5.24 -2.52
CA ARG A 45 19.25 -4.65 -3.24
C ARG A 45 20.20 -5.75 -3.66
N ASP A 46 20.27 -6.00 -4.95
CA ASP A 46 21.30 -6.85 -5.58
C ASP A 46 22.23 -5.97 -6.44
N GLN A 47 23.42 -6.48 -6.77
CA GLN A 47 24.48 -5.80 -7.54
C GLN A 47 23.98 -5.19 -8.85
N LYS A 48 22.88 -5.68 -9.42
CA LYS A 48 22.31 -5.22 -10.69
C LYS A 48 20.96 -4.52 -10.59
N LYS A 49 20.17 -4.69 -9.52
CA LYS A 49 18.81 -4.14 -9.42
C LYS A 49 18.42 -3.76 -8.00
N LYS A 50 17.73 -2.62 -7.88
CA LYS A 50 16.99 -2.21 -6.68
C LYS A 50 15.52 -2.53 -6.91
N LYS A 51 14.91 -3.33 -6.04
CA LYS A 51 13.47 -3.58 -6.03
C LYS A 51 12.89 -3.12 -4.70
N GLU A 52 11.84 -2.32 -4.78
CA GLU A 52 11.10 -1.79 -3.65
C GLU A 52 9.61 -1.96 -3.93
N TRP A 53 8.90 -2.63 -3.03
CA TRP A 53 7.47 -2.86 -3.12
C TRP A 53 6.85 -2.90 -1.73
N TYR A 54 5.52 -2.84 -1.69
CA TYR A 54 4.75 -2.83 -0.46
C TYR A 54 3.66 -3.89 -0.56
N THR A 55 3.32 -4.54 0.55
CA THR A 55 2.23 -5.53 0.61
C THR A 55 1.31 -5.20 1.78
N LEU A 56 0.05 -5.65 1.72
CA LEU A 56 -0.82 -5.56 2.89
C LEU A 56 -0.41 -6.56 3.97
N THR A 57 -0.42 -6.11 5.21
CA THR A 57 -0.39 -7.01 6.36
C THR A 57 -1.77 -7.65 6.55
N GLU A 58 -1.85 -8.64 7.44
CA GLU A 58 -3.14 -9.19 7.86
C GLU A 58 -4.06 -8.13 8.48
N THR A 59 -3.50 -7.24 9.29
CA THR A 59 -4.23 -6.09 9.86
C THR A 59 -4.69 -5.14 8.75
N GLY A 60 -3.84 -4.87 7.76
CA GLY A 60 -4.16 -4.06 6.60
C GLY A 60 -5.35 -4.59 5.81
N ARG A 61 -5.39 -5.90 5.55
CA ARG A 61 -6.52 -6.56 4.89
C ARG A 61 -7.82 -6.43 5.68
N LYS A 62 -7.77 -6.65 7.00
CA LYS A 62 -8.95 -6.50 7.88
C LYS A 62 -9.48 -5.07 7.88
N VAL A 63 -8.60 -4.08 8.03
CA VAL A 63 -8.98 -2.66 7.99
C VAL A 63 -9.58 -2.29 6.64
N LEU A 64 -9.01 -2.79 5.54
CA LEU A 64 -9.57 -2.56 4.21
C LEU A 64 -11.00 -3.13 4.09
N SER A 65 -11.24 -4.36 4.54
CA SER A 65 -12.59 -4.97 4.56
C SER A 65 -13.58 -4.11 5.32
N LEU A 66 -13.23 -3.67 6.53
CA LEU A 66 -14.09 -2.83 7.36
C LEU A 66 -14.41 -1.49 6.69
N ILE A 67 -13.42 -0.84 6.08
CA ILE A 67 -13.63 0.41 5.34
C ILE A 67 -14.59 0.18 4.16
N GLU A 68 -14.44 -0.93 3.44
CA GLU A 68 -15.31 -1.25 2.30
C GLU A 68 -16.74 -1.58 2.73
N GLU A 69 -16.91 -2.28 3.85
CA GLU A 69 -18.23 -2.51 4.47
C GLU A 69 -18.88 -1.20 4.90
N MET A 70 -18.12 -0.30 5.53
CA MET A 70 -18.61 1.02 5.93
C MET A 70 -19.05 1.88 4.74
N ILE A 71 -18.28 1.88 3.64
CA ILE A 71 -18.65 2.61 2.42
C ILE A 71 -19.95 2.06 1.86
N LYS A 72 -20.08 0.72 1.75
CA LYS A 72 -21.32 0.08 1.26
C LYS A 72 -22.52 0.36 2.15
N ALA A 73 -22.32 0.51 3.46
CA ALA A 73 -23.39 0.82 4.40
C ALA A 73 -23.80 2.31 4.40
N ALA A 74 -22.94 3.19 3.86
CA ALA A 74 -23.20 4.61 3.73
C ALA A 74 -23.77 5.01 2.36
N GLU A 75 -23.80 4.07 1.41
CA GLU A 75 -24.45 4.15 0.09
C GLU A 75 -25.90 3.64 0.15
#